data_AF-A0A6B1AEW8-F1
#
_entry.id   AF-A0A6B1AEW8-F1
#
_cell.length_a   1.000
_cell.length_b   1.000
_cell.length_c   1.000
_cell.angle_alpha   90.00
_cell.angle_beta   90.00
_cell.angle_gamma   90.00
#
_symmetry.space_group_name_H-M   'P 1'
#
loop_
_entity.id
_entity.type
_entity.pdbx_description
1 polymer ?
#
loop_
_entity_poly.entity_id
_entity_poly.type
_entity_poly.pdbx_seq_one_letter_code
_entity_poly.pdbx_strand_id
1 'polypeptide(L)'
;MRLARAEGRAKGPLENVPAARALCRAAIVLLSSRIEGYVEDLAEVISFRVVDRQVSKQSLSPRLLYYCSKDIIDHIRETKDPDRVAEKIATLFRRDQDVWSDGESFSEELPFERIVSGFSTPRFEEIRKFIARFGYEDYRKDLAGELRADYLPCVNMVDNVVEQRNKIAHGNVGASATAADVRSMLELVQVFCRATDVVVGNWFRGLGCPIR
;
A
#
# COMPACT_ATOMS: atom_id res chain seq x y z
N MET A 1 -11.33 23.69 -4.00
CA MET A 1 -10.11 24.51 -4.22
C MET A 1 -10.43 25.94 -4.74
N ARG A 2 -11.49 26.60 -4.26
CA ARG A 2 -11.89 27.96 -4.67
C ARG A 2 -11.69 29.03 -3.57
N LEU A 3 -11.34 28.63 -2.35
CA LEU A 3 -11.20 29.54 -1.20
C LEU A 3 -9.87 30.32 -1.17
N ALA A 4 -8.85 29.92 -1.93
CA ALA A 4 -7.56 30.64 -1.96
C ALA A 4 -7.53 31.86 -2.90
N ARG A 5 -8.63 32.18 -3.61
CA ARG A 5 -8.67 33.28 -4.59
C ARG A 5 -9.16 34.62 -4.03
N ALA A 6 -9.70 34.68 -2.81
CA ALA A 6 -10.35 35.90 -2.30
C ALA A 6 -9.45 36.77 -1.40
N GLU A 7 -8.48 36.21 -0.67
CA GLU A 7 -7.71 36.96 0.33
C GLU A 7 -6.33 37.47 -0.14
N GLY A 8 -5.89 37.12 -1.35
CA GLY A 8 -4.51 37.32 -1.80
C GLY A 8 -4.17 38.64 -2.52
N ARG A 9 -5.09 39.62 -2.62
CA ARG A 9 -4.86 40.81 -3.48
C ARG A 9 -4.11 41.98 -2.83
N ALA A 10 -3.75 41.92 -1.55
CA ALA A 10 -3.17 43.06 -0.83
C ALA A 10 -1.67 42.96 -0.46
N LYS A 11 -1.00 41.84 -0.77
CA LYS A 11 0.41 41.61 -0.38
C LYS A 11 1.24 41.23 -1.59
N GLY A 12 2.43 41.84 -1.72
CA GLY A 12 3.31 41.65 -2.88
C GLY A 12 3.71 40.17 -3.09
N PRO A 13 4.11 39.76 -4.31
CA PRO A 13 4.41 38.36 -4.64
C PRO A 13 5.40 37.66 -3.71
N LEU A 14 6.31 38.43 -3.10
CA LEU A 14 7.36 37.94 -2.20
C LEU A 14 6.84 37.60 -0.78
N GLU A 15 5.76 38.23 -0.32
CA GLU A 15 5.21 37.98 1.02
C GLU A 15 4.44 36.65 1.11
N ASN A 16 4.04 36.10 -0.03
CA ASN A 16 3.29 34.84 -0.11
C ASN A 16 4.18 33.59 -0.22
N VAL A 17 5.50 33.75 -0.33
CA VAL A 17 6.45 32.63 -0.51
C VAL A 17 6.40 31.61 0.65
N PRO A 18 6.38 32.02 1.94
CA PRO A 18 6.28 31.08 3.06
C PRO A 18 4.99 30.25 3.03
N ALA A 19 3.85 30.91 2.76
CA ALA A 19 2.55 30.24 2.65
C ALA A 19 2.52 29.24 1.49
N ALA A 20 3.03 29.63 0.31
CA ALA A 20 3.12 28.76 -0.85
C ALA A 20 3.98 27.52 -0.57
N ARG A 21 5.12 27.69 0.11
CA ARG A 21 5.99 26.58 0.53
C ARG A 21 5.29 25.64 1.52
N ALA A 22 4.58 26.20 2.51
CA ALA A 22 3.81 25.40 3.46
C ALA A 22 2.75 24.56 2.75
N LEU A 23 2.03 25.13 1.77
CA LEU A 23 1.05 24.42 0.96
C LEU A 23 1.68 23.29 0.13
N CYS A 24 2.83 23.52 -0.50
CA CYS A 24 3.51 22.48 -1.28
C CYS A 24 4.01 21.33 -0.39
N ARG A 25 4.51 21.63 0.81
CA ARG A 25 4.91 20.62 1.80
C ARG A 25 3.71 19.80 2.27
N ALA A 26 2.59 20.45 2.60
CA ALA A 26 1.36 19.77 2.96
C ALA A 26 0.86 18.86 1.82
N ALA A 27 0.94 19.32 0.57
CA ALA A 27 0.55 18.53 -0.59
C ALA A 27 1.40 17.26 -0.76
N ILE A 28 2.71 17.32 -0.53
CA ILE A 28 3.60 16.14 -0.56
C ILE A 28 3.22 15.13 0.52
N VAL A 29 2.98 15.60 1.76
CA VAL A 29 2.57 14.73 2.87
C VAL A 29 1.25 14.03 2.55
N LEU A 30 0.27 14.78 2.04
CA LEU A 30 -1.02 14.24 1.62
C LEU A 30 -0.87 13.27 0.45
N LEU A 31 -0.02 13.56 -0.54
CA LEU A 31 0.22 12.67 -1.67
C LEU A 31 0.82 11.34 -1.21
N SER A 32 1.81 11.36 -0.32
CA SER A 32 2.38 10.14 0.28
C SER A 32 1.31 9.31 1.00
N SER A 33 0.48 9.94 1.83
CA SER A 33 -0.62 9.26 2.54
C SER A 33 -1.68 8.70 1.58
N ARG A 34 -1.90 9.35 0.43
CA ARG A 34 -2.80 8.84 -0.61
C ARG A 34 -2.25 7.64 -1.36
N ILE A 35 -0.94 7.55 -1.58
CA ILE A 35 -0.32 6.36 -2.17
C ILE A 35 -0.45 5.18 -1.20
N GLU A 36 -0.21 5.41 0.10
CA GLU A 36 -0.39 4.41 1.16
C GLU A 36 -1.84 3.91 1.20
N GLY A 37 -2.81 4.82 1.36
CA GLY A 37 -4.23 4.47 1.35
C GLY A 37 -4.69 3.78 0.06
N TYR A 38 -4.17 4.18 -1.10
CA TYR A 38 -4.47 3.48 -2.36
C TYR A 38 -4.03 2.01 -2.35
N VAL A 39 -2.85 1.70 -1.79
CA VAL A 39 -2.34 0.33 -1.71
C VAL A 39 -3.14 -0.49 -0.69
N GLU A 40 -3.56 0.13 0.41
CA GLU A 40 -4.46 -0.47 1.40
C GLU A 40 -5.84 -0.76 0.80
N ASP A 41 -6.47 0.22 0.14
CA ASP A 41 -7.76 0.07 -0.56
C ASP A 41 -7.69 -1.07 -1.59
N LEU A 42 -6.57 -1.17 -2.33
CA LEU A 42 -6.36 -2.26 -3.29
C LEU A 42 -6.34 -3.63 -2.59
N ALA A 43 -5.66 -3.74 -1.45
CA ALA A 43 -5.63 -4.97 -0.64
C ALA A 43 -6.99 -5.31 -0.02
N GLU A 44 -7.78 -4.30 0.36
CA GLU A 44 -9.14 -4.49 0.87
C GLU A 44 -10.03 -5.08 -0.22
N VAL A 45 -10.00 -4.49 -1.42
CA VAL A 45 -10.76 -4.99 -2.58
C VAL A 45 -10.36 -6.42 -2.94
N ILE A 46 -9.06 -6.71 -2.93
CA ILE A 46 -8.54 -8.06 -3.16
C ILE A 46 -9.09 -9.04 -2.11
N SER A 47 -8.97 -8.69 -0.83
CA SER A 47 -9.38 -9.53 0.29
C SER A 47 -10.88 -9.84 0.22
N PHE A 48 -11.68 -8.82 -0.02
CA PHE A 48 -13.13 -8.95 -0.23
C PHE A 48 -13.44 -9.87 -1.42
N ARG A 49 -12.79 -9.66 -2.57
CA ARG A 49 -13.06 -10.42 -3.79
C ARG A 49 -12.65 -11.87 -3.71
N VAL A 50 -11.58 -12.19 -3.00
CA VAL A 50 -11.15 -13.57 -2.74
C VAL A 50 -12.27 -14.36 -2.03
N VAL A 51 -12.92 -13.76 -1.04
CA VAL A 51 -14.02 -14.38 -0.29
C VAL A 51 -15.31 -14.41 -1.12
N ASP A 52 -15.69 -13.28 -1.72
CA ASP A 52 -16.89 -13.13 -2.59
C ASP A 52 -16.90 -14.13 -3.76
N ARG A 53 -15.73 -14.36 -4.37
CA ARG A 53 -15.58 -15.30 -5.48
C ARG A 53 -15.29 -16.74 -5.06
N GLN A 54 -15.22 -17.02 -3.75
CA GLN A 54 -14.90 -18.33 -3.21
C GLN A 54 -13.62 -18.90 -3.84
N VAL A 55 -12.60 -18.05 -3.99
CA VAL A 55 -11.31 -18.44 -4.57
C VAL A 55 -10.71 -19.55 -3.73
N SER A 56 -10.24 -20.60 -4.40
CA SER A 56 -9.69 -21.74 -3.69
C SER A 56 -8.44 -21.34 -2.88
N LYS A 57 -8.38 -21.70 -1.60
CA LYS A 57 -7.21 -21.49 -0.72
C LYS A 57 -5.94 -22.10 -1.33
N GLN A 58 -6.06 -23.20 -2.07
CA GLN A 58 -4.94 -23.87 -2.73
C GLN A 58 -4.39 -23.10 -3.94
N SER A 59 -5.21 -22.25 -4.56
CA SER A 59 -4.79 -21.38 -5.67
C SER A 59 -4.08 -20.11 -5.22
N LEU A 60 -4.22 -19.77 -3.93
CA LEU A 60 -3.62 -18.60 -3.31
C LEU A 60 -2.24 -18.95 -2.75
N SER A 61 -1.40 -17.92 -2.61
CA SER A 61 -0.09 -18.12 -2.02
C SER A 61 -0.19 -18.47 -0.53
N PRO A 62 0.57 -19.47 -0.04
CA PRO A 62 0.71 -19.74 1.40
C PRO A 62 1.20 -18.52 2.19
N ARG A 63 1.86 -17.56 1.52
CA ARG A 63 2.23 -16.28 2.15
C ARG A 63 1.02 -15.53 2.65
N LEU A 64 -0.10 -15.54 1.93
CA LEU A 64 -1.32 -14.85 2.36
C LEU A 64 -1.83 -15.44 3.68
N LEU A 65 -1.87 -16.77 3.78
CA LEU A 65 -2.28 -17.47 5.00
C LEU A 65 -1.36 -17.12 6.18
N TYR A 66 -0.04 -17.09 5.95
CA TYR A 66 0.93 -16.62 6.94
C TYR A 66 0.62 -15.19 7.40
N TYR A 67 0.34 -14.25 6.48
CA TYR A 67 0.02 -12.86 6.84
C TYR A 67 -1.33 -12.69 7.54
N CYS A 68 -2.30 -13.58 7.28
CA CYS A 68 -3.53 -13.62 8.06
C CYS A 68 -3.26 -13.96 9.53
N SER A 69 -2.27 -14.80 9.81
CA SER A 69 -1.94 -15.30 11.15
C SER A 69 -0.64 -14.74 11.76
N LYS A 70 -0.01 -13.77 11.08
CA LYS A 70 1.37 -13.36 11.37
C LYS A 70 1.56 -12.87 12.79
N ASP A 71 0.59 -12.15 13.32
CA ASP A 71 0.62 -11.61 14.69
C ASP A 71 0.74 -12.73 15.75
N ILE A 72 -0.03 -13.81 15.63
CA ILE A 72 0.08 -14.95 16.55
C ILE A 72 1.36 -15.75 16.28
N ILE A 73 1.73 -15.93 15.01
CA ILE A 73 2.95 -16.68 14.66
C ILE A 73 4.20 -15.98 15.22
N ASP A 74 4.28 -14.67 15.11
CA ASP A 74 5.37 -13.87 15.70
C ASP A 74 5.37 -14.01 17.23
N HIS A 75 4.20 -13.93 17.88
CA HIS A 75 4.10 -14.19 19.32
C HIS A 75 4.54 -15.59 19.73
N ILE A 76 4.23 -16.63 18.95
CA ILE A 76 4.70 -18.00 19.20
C ILE A 76 6.23 -18.03 19.12
N ARG A 77 6.81 -17.45 18.06
CA ARG A 77 8.26 -17.40 17.82
C ARG A 77 9.02 -16.67 18.93
N GLU A 78 8.43 -15.62 19.50
CA GLU A 78 9.04 -14.83 20.57
C GLU A 78 8.90 -15.48 21.96
N THR A 79 8.02 -16.48 22.11
CA THR A 79 7.76 -17.14 23.39
C THR A 79 8.73 -18.29 23.63
N LYS A 80 9.39 -18.28 24.80
CA LYS A 80 10.35 -19.34 25.19
C LYS A 80 9.74 -20.45 26.05
N ASP A 81 8.69 -20.13 26.79
CA ASP A 81 8.02 -21.05 27.71
C ASP A 81 7.13 -22.04 26.95
N PRO A 82 7.35 -23.37 27.08
CA PRO A 82 6.61 -24.37 26.30
C PRO A 82 5.09 -24.38 26.55
N ASP A 83 4.66 -24.15 27.80
CA ASP A 83 3.23 -24.17 28.14
C ASP A 83 2.52 -22.99 27.49
N ARG A 84 3.11 -21.79 27.55
CA ARG A 84 2.59 -20.61 26.83
C ARG A 84 2.64 -20.75 25.32
N VAL A 85 3.63 -21.46 24.78
CA VAL A 85 3.66 -21.79 23.34
C VAL A 85 2.45 -22.65 22.98
N ALA A 86 2.16 -23.69 23.76
CA ALA A 86 0.99 -24.54 23.54
C ALA A 86 -0.33 -23.75 23.59
N GLU A 87 -0.50 -22.84 24.56
CA GLU A 87 -1.66 -21.94 24.65
C GLU A 87 -1.83 -21.05 23.40
N LYS A 88 -0.72 -20.52 22.88
CA LYS A 88 -0.72 -19.68 21.67
C LYS A 88 -1.02 -20.48 20.42
N ILE A 89 -0.51 -21.71 20.30
CA ILE A 89 -0.86 -22.63 19.21
C ILE A 89 -2.35 -22.98 19.26
N ALA A 90 -2.90 -23.28 20.43
CA ALA A 90 -4.34 -23.52 20.59
C ALA A 90 -5.16 -22.29 20.18
N THR A 91 -4.67 -21.09 20.48
CA THR A 91 -5.30 -19.83 20.06
C THR A 91 -5.23 -19.62 18.55
N LEU A 92 -4.10 -19.94 17.90
CA LEU A 92 -3.95 -19.89 16.45
C LEU A 92 -5.03 -20.72 15.77
N PHE A 93 -5.14 -22.01 16.11
CA PHE A 93 -6.09 -22.90 15.46
C PHE A 93 -7.55 -22.58 15.77
N ARG A 94 -7.84 -22.02 16.94
CA ARG A 94 -9.20 -21.60 17.30
C ARG A 94 -9.61 -20.32 16.57
N ARG A 95 -8.72 -19.33 16.49
CA ARG A 95 -9.02 -18.02 15.87
C ARG A 95 -8.96 -18.09 14.34
N ASP A 96 -7.95 -18.78 13.81
CA ASP A 96 -7.64 -18.80 12.39
C ASP A 96 -8.02 -20.16 11.78
N GLN A 97 -9.00 -20.85 12.37
CA GLN A 97 -9.45 -22.16 11.91
C GLN A 97 -9.81 -22.13 10.42
N ASP A 98 -10.56 -21.11 9.97
CA ASP A 98 -10.92 -20.99 8.57
C ASP A 98 -9.66 -20.91 7.68
N VAL A 99 -8.73 -20.02 8.02
CA VAL A 99 -7.47 -19.81 7.27
C VAL A 99 -6.66 -21.09 7.10
N TRP A 100 -6.57 -21.94 8.13
CA TRP A 100 -5.72 -23.14 8.16
C TRP A 100 -6.47 -24.47 7.92
N SER A 101 -7.79 -24.44 7.77
CA SER A 101 -8.59 -25.64 7.50
C SER A 101 -8.38 -26.17 6.09
N ASP A 102 -8.63 -27.46 5.90
CA ASP A 102 -8.62 -28.13 4.59
C ASP A 102 -9.81 -27.74 3.69
N GLY A 103 -10.65 -26.79 4.12
CA GLY A 103 -11.77 -26.29 3.31
C GLY A 103 -11.28 -25.65 2.01
N GLU A 104 -12.04 -25.82 0.93
CA GLU A 104 -11.62 -25.32 -0.39
C GLU A 104 -11.53 -23.79 -0.45
N SER A 105 -12.43 -23.06 0.23
CA SER A 105 -12.54 -21.61 0.22
C SER A 105 -12.62 -21.03 1.63
N PHE A 106 -12.50 -19.70 1.76
CA PHE A 106 -12.72 -19.01 3.03
C PHE A 106 -14.22 -18.92 3.33
N SER A 107 -14.58 -19.25 4.57
CA SER A 107 -15.92 -19.14 5.11
C SER A 107 -16.16 -17.80 5.82
N GLU A 108 -15.08 -17.12 6.22
CA GLU A 108 -15.11 -15.80 6.85
C GLU A 108 -14.37 -14.76 6.02
N GLU A 109 -14.61 -13.48 6.33
CA GLU A 109 -13.85 -12.39 5.74
C GLU A 109 -12.37 -12.50 6.11
N LEU A 110 -11.49 -12.23 5.13
CA LEU A 110 -10.06 -12.19 5.39
C LEU A 110 -9.74 -11.04 6.36
N PRO A 111 -8.85 -11.25 7.34
CA PRO A 111 -8.56 -10.26 8.36
C PRO A 111 -7.68 -9.13 7.81
N PHE A 112 -8.32 -8.16 7.18
CA PHE A 112 -7.67 -7.07 6.46
C PHE A 112 -6.62 -6.35 7.31
N GLU A 113 -6.94 -6.00 8.56
CA GLU A 113 -6.05 -5.27 9.46
C GLU A 113 -4.75 -6.06 9.73
N ARG A 114 -4.83 -7.39 9.77
CA ARG A 114 -3.67 -8.28 9.94
C ARG A 114 -2.85 -8.36 8.66
N ILE A 115 -3.52 -8.40 7.50
CA ILE A 115 -2.87 -8.43 6.19
C ILE A 115 -2.11 -7.14 5.92
N VAL A 116 -2.66 -5.96 6.25
CA VAL A 116 -1.99 -4.66 6.07
C VAL A 116 -0.94 -4.36 7.14
N SER A 117 -0.96 -5.08 8.27
CA SER A 117 -0.03 -4.86 9.37
C SER A 117 1.43 -4.85 8.90
N GLY A 118 2.18 -3.83 9.36
CA GLY A 118 3.58 -3.62 9.02
C GLY A 118 3.82 -2.97 7.65
N PHE A 119 2.78 -2.64 6.87
CA PHE A 119 2.89 -1.68 5.78
C PHE A 119 2.76 -0.27 6.37
N SER A 120 3.76 0.59 6.17
CA SER A 120 3.78 1.93 6.78
C SER A 120 4.52 2.98 5.95
N THR A 121 5.03 2.58 4.78
CA THR A 121 5.81 3.45 3.91
C THR A 121 5.62 3.00 2.48
N PRO A 122 4.99 3.81 1.61
CA PRO A 122 4.64 3.41 0.26
C PRO A 122 5.82 3.59 -0.71
N ARG A 123 7.04 3.19 -0.31
CA ARG A 123 8.16 3.06 -1.25
C ARG A 123 7.87 1.92 -2.21
N PHE A 124 8.34 2.02 -3.44
CA PHE A 124 8.06 0.99 -4.46
C PHE A 124 8.44 -0.42 -4.00
N GLU A 125 9.61 -0.57 -3.37
CA GLU A 125 10.06 -1.87 -2.88
C GLU A 125 9.16 -2.41 -1.76
N GLU A 126 8.59 -1.55 -0.91
CA GLU A 126 7.66 -1.96 0.14
C GLU A 126 6.27 -2.28 -0.43
N ILE A 127 5.80 -1.52 -1.43
CA ILE A 127 4.59 -1.84 -2.19
C ILE A 127 4.74 -3.20 -2.88
N ARG A 128 5.88 -3.47 -3.50
CA ARG A 128 6.18 -4.76 -4.15
C ARG A 128 6.15 -5.91 -3.14
N LYS A 129 6.83 -5.77 -2.00
CA LYS A 129 6.82 -6.79 -0.93
C LYS A 129 5.41 -7.00 -0.38
N PHE A 130 4.64 -5.93 -0.25
CA PHE A 130 3.26 -5.97 0.21
C PHE A 130 2.35 -6.72 -0.77
N ILE A 131 2.41 -6.40 -2.07
CA ILE A 131 1.67 -7.12 -3.11
C ILE A 131 2.09 -8.60 -3.19
N ALA A 132 3.37 -8.90 -2.98
CA ALA A 132 3.87 -10.28 -2.90
C ALA A 132 3.31 -11.08 -1.71
N ARG A 133 2.66 -10.45 -0.72
CA ARG A 133 1.92 -11.16 0.35
C ARG A 133 0.78 -11.99 -0.24
N PHE A 134 0.16 -11.52 -1.31
CA PHE A 134 -0.91 -12.24 -2.01
C PHE A 134 -0.37 -13.32 -2.96
N GLY A 135 0.94 -13.34 -3.25
CA GLY A 135 1.59 -14.29 -4.16
C GLY A 135 2.05 -13.71 -5.49
N TYR A 136 1.87 -12.40 -5.71
CA TYR A 136 2.22 -11.78 -6.99
C TYR A 136 3.72 -11.40 -7.06
N GLU A 137 4.58 -12.40 -7.27
CA GLU A 137 6.05 -12.19 -7.32
C GLU A 137 6.51 -11.39 -8.55
N ASP A 138 5.81 -11.54 -9.68
CA ASP A 138 6.15 -10.92 -10.96
C ASP A 138 5.71 -9.45 -11.07
N TYR A 139 5.13 -8.85 -10.01
CA TYR A 139 4.59 -7.49 -10.02
C TYR A 139 5.56 -6.46 -10.61
N ARG A 140 6.85 -6.51 -10.24
CA ARG A 140 7.88 -5.59 -10.79
C ARG A 140 8.02 -5.73 -12.30
N LYS A 141 8.07 -6.97 -12.80
CA LYS A 141 8.27 -7.27 -14.21
C LYS A 141 7.06 -6.83 -15.02
N ASP A 142 5.86 -7.15 -14.54
CA ASP A 142 4.62 -6.81 -15.24
C ASP A 142 4.38 -5.30 -15.23
N LEU A 143 4.63 -4.63 -14.10
CA LEU A 143 4.57 -3.17 -14.01
C LEU A 143 5.57 -2.48 -14.95
N ALA A 144 6.79 -3.03 -15.08
CA ALA A 144 7.77 -2.52 -16.04
C ALA A 144 7.31 -2.73 -17.49
N GLY A 145 6.66 -3.85 -17.79
CA GLY A 145 6.05 -4.11 -19.10
C GLY A 145 4.91 -3.15 -19.44
N GLU A 146 4.05 -2.84 -18.46
CA GLU A 146 2.93 -1.91 -18.60
C GLU A 146 3.40 -0.47 -18.79
N LEU A 147 4.34 0.01 -17.94
CA LEU A 147 4.82 1.38 -17.97
C LEU A 147 5.86 1.66 -19.07
N ARG A 148 6.58 0.64 -19.56
CA ARG A 148 7.62 0.78 -20.59
C ARG A 148 8.64 1.86 -20.23
N ALA A 149 8.76 2.90 -21.06
CA ALA A 149 9.69 4.01 -20.85
C ALA A 149 9.39 4.83 -19.58
N ASP A 150 8.13 4.81 -19.11
CA ASP A 150 7.71 5.54 -17.91
C ASP A 150 7.98 4.77 -16.60
N TYR A 151 8.49 3.53 -16.67
CA TYR A 151 8.72 2.70 -15.48
C TYR A 151 9.65 3.38 -14.46
N LEU A 152 10.86 3.75 -14.88
CA LEU A 152 11.83 4.39 -13.99
C LEU A 152 11.35 5.76 -13.48
N PRO A 153 10.82 6.68 -14.34
CA PRO A 153 10.24 7.93 -13.87
C PRO A 153 9.16 7.74 -12.80
N CYS A 154 8.22 6.82 -13.00
CA CYS A 154 7.11 6.59 -12.07
C CYS A 154 7.60 6.02 -10.73
N VAL A 155 8.44 4.97 -10.76
CA VAL A 155 9.00 4.34 -9.55
C VAL A 155 9.83 5.34 -8.75
N ASN A 156 10.74 6.06 -9.42
CA ASN A 156 11.57 7.07 -8.76
C ASN A 156 10.71 8.20 -8.19
N MET A 157 9.59 8.54 -8.83
CA MET A 157 8.70 9.58 -8.32
C MET A 157 7.97 9.14 -7.04
N VAL A 158 7.48 7.90 -6.98
CA VAL A 158 6.87 7.34 -5.75
C VAL A 158 7.88 7.39 -4.59
N ASP A 159 9.11 6.92 -4.82
CA ASP A 159 10.15 6.93 -3.78
C ASP A 159 10.57 8.35 -3.38
N ASN A 160 10.63 9.28 -4.34
CA ASN A 160 10.92 10.69 -4.08
C ASN A 160 9.82 11.35 -3.24
N VAL A 161 8.53 11.09 -3.50
CA VAL A 161 7.42 11.61 -2.68
C VAL A 161 7.57 11.18 -1.23
N VAL A 162 7.87 9.91 -0.99
CA VAL A 162 8.10 9.38 0.36
C VAL A 162 9.33 10.01 1.01
N GLU A 163 10.43 10.14 0.27
CA GLU A 163 11.64 10.78 0.78
C GLU A 163 11.40 12.24 1.18
N GLN A 164 10.69 13.01 0.35
CA GLN A 164 10.33 14.39 0.65
C GLN A 164 9.41 14.48 1.87
N ARG A 165 8.41 13.59 1.98
CA ARG A 165 7.55 13.48 3.18
C ARG A 165 8.37 13.24 4.44
N ASN A 166 9.36 12.34 4.39
CA ASN A 166 10.22 12.06 5.55
C ASN A 166 11.10 13.27 5.92
N LYS A 167 11.69 13.96 4.94
CA LYS A 167 12.43 15.21 5.18
C LYS A 167 11.54 16.29 5.81
N ILE A 168 10.29 16.41 5.34
CA ILE A 168 9.31 17.35 5.91
C ILE A 168 9.00 17.01 7.36
N ALA A 169 8.76 15.73 7.68
CA ALA A 169 8.47 15.26 9.03
C ALA A 169 9.64 15.50 10.00
N HIS A 170 10.88 15.44 9.52
CA HIS A 170 12.08 15.77 10.30
C HIS A 170 12.40 17.27 10.35
N GLY A 171 11.49 18.14 9.90
CA GLY A 171 11.67 19.60 9.97
C GLY A 171 12.71 20.16 9.00
N ASN A 172 13.13 19.41 7.98
CA ASN A 172 14.13 19.88 7.02
C ASN A 172 13.55 21.04 6.18
N VAL A 173 14.11 22.24 6.35
CA VAL A 173 13.70 23.46 5.65
C VAL A 173 14.07 23.42 4.15
N GLY A 174 15.10 22.64 3.80
CA GLY A 174 15.54 22.41 2.41
C GLY A 174 14.66 21.45 1.61
N ALA A 175 13.71 20.75 2.25
CA ALA A 175 12.65 20.03 1.55
C ALA A 175 11.61 21.03 1.04
N SER A 176 11.94 21.71 -0.04
CA SER A 176 11.06 22.64 -0.74
C SER A 176 10.77 22.11 -2.14
N ALA A 177 9.49 22.02 -2.47
CA ALA A 177 9.00 21.78 -3.82
C ALA A 177 8.23 23.00 -4.30
N THR A 178 8.29 23.27 -5.60
CA THR A 178 7.41 24.24 -6.24
C THR A 178 6.05 23.62 -6.54
N ALA A 179 5.06 24.46 -6.86
CA ALA A 179 3.75 23.97 -7.29
C ALA A 179 3.83 23.16 -8.60
N ALA A 180 4.82 23.44 -9.45
CA ALA A 180 5.07 22.66 -10.67
C ALA A 180 5.60 21.26 -10.32
N ASP A 181 6.54 21.16 -9.38
CA ASP A 181 7.07 19.87 -8.92
C ASP A 181 5.98 18.98 -8.33
N VAL A 182 5.11 19.55 -7.49
CA VAL A 182 3.97 18.82 -6.90
C VAL A 182 3.01 18.32 -7.97
N ARG A 183 2.79 19.10 -9.04
CA ARG A 183 1.96 18.66 -10.16
C ARG A 183 2.59 17.49 -10.90
N SER A 184 3.88 17.57 -11.22
CA SER A 184 4.62 16.48 -11.87
C SER A 184 4.63 15.21 -11.01
N MET A 185 4.77 15.36 -9.68
CA MET A 185 4.65 14.25 -8.73
C MET A 185 3.29 13.58 -8.85
N LEU A 186 2.21 14.36 -8.82
CA LEU A 186 0.85 13.85 -8.91
C LEU A 186 0.60 13.11 -10.24
N GLU A 187 1.03 13.66 -11.36
CA GLU A 187 0.84 13.07 -12.69
C GLU A 187 1.50 11.70 -12.80
N LEU A 188 2.77 11.57 -12.42
CA LEU A 188 3.50 10.30 -12.48
C LEU A 188 2.98 9.29 -11.44
N VAL A 189 2.61 9.72 -10.24
CA VAL A 189 1.98 8.84 -9.24
C VAL A 189 0.65 8.30 -9.75
N GLN A 190 -0.16 9.11 -10.44
CA GLN A 190 -1.40 8.64 -11.04
C GLN A 190 -1.16 7.62 -12.16
N VAL A 191 -0.12 7.81 -12.99
CA VAL A 191 0.29 6.82 -14.01
C VAL A 191 0.70 5.52 -13.33
N PHE A 192 1.50 5.58 -12.26
CA PHE A 192 1.90 4.42 -11.46
C PHE A 192 0.70 3.66 -10.89
N CYS A 193 -0.25 4.34 -10.24
CA CYS A 193 -1.43 3.72 -9.65
C CYS A 193 -2.32 3.07 -10.72
N ARG A 194 -2.54 3.73 -11.88
CA ARG A 194 -3.31 3.13 -12.98
C ARG A 194 -2.64 1.88 -13.54
N ALA A 195 -1.32 1.91 -13.75
CA ALA A 195 -0.59 0.74 -14.22
C ALA A 195 -0.63 -0.40 -13.19
N THR A 196 -0.51 -0.07 -11.89
CA THR A 196 -0.67 -1.02 -10.79
C THR A 196 -2.04 -1.68 -10.81
N ASP A 197 -3.12 -0.91 -10.97
CA ASP A 197 -4.48 -1.44 -11.10
C ASP A 197 -4.61 -2.42 -12.27
N VAL A 198 -4.01 -2.09 -13.42
CA VAL A 198 -4.05 -2.93 -14.62
C VAL A 198 -3.34 -4.25 -14.39
N VAL A 199 -2.09 -4.22 -13.91
CA VAL A 199 -1.29 -5.45 -13.75
C VAL A 199 -1.83 -6.33 -12.64
N VAL A 200 -2.22 -5.74 -11.49
CA VAL A 200 -2.82 -6.48 -10.38
C VAL A 200 -4.18 -7.05 -10.78
N GLY A 201 -5.02 -6.27 -11.48
CA GLY A 201 -6.29 -6.75 -12.00
C GLY A 201 -6.16 -7.90 -12.99
N ASN A 202 -5.18 -7.83 -13.89
CA ASN A 202 -4.90 -8.89 -14.86
C ASN A 202 -4.38 -10.16 -14.17
N TRP A 203 -3.48 -10.02 -13.21
CA TRP A 203 -2.95 -11.16 -12.45
C TRP A 203 -4.05 -11.88 -11.67
N PHE A 204 -4.88 -11.14 -10.93
CA PHE A 204 -6.00 -11.72 -10.18
C PHE A 204 -7.07 -12.34 -11.09
N ARG A 205 -7.33 -11.77 -12.27
CA ARG A 205 -8.18 -12.41 -13.28
C ARG A 205 -7.64 -13.78 -13.70
N GLY A 206 -6.32 -13.94 -13.81
CA GLY A 206 -5.67 -15.22 -14.08
C GLY A 206 -5.89 -16.28 -13.00
N LEU A 207 -6.16 -15.85 -11.76
CA LEU A 207 -6.54 -16.72 -10.63
C LEU A 207 -8.05 -17.00 -10.56
N GLY A 208 -8.83 -16.58 -11.56
CA GLY A 208 -10.29 -16.68 -11.53
C GLY A 208 -10.97 -15.67 -10.59
N CYS A 209 -10.25 -14.66 -10.12
CA CYS A 209 -10.74 -13.65 -9.18
C CYS A 209 -10.71 -12.24 -9.81
N PRO A 210 -11.63 -11.89 -10.72
CA PRO A 210 -11.64 -10.53 -11.27
C PRO A 210 -11.98 -9.52 -10.17
N ILE A 211 -10.99 -8.69 -9.81
CA ILE A 211 -11.15 -7.65 -8.78
C ILE A 211 -11.81 -6.36 -9.32
N ARG A 212 -11.93 -6.24 -10.64
CA ARG A 212 -12.67 -5.20 -11.38
C ARG A 212 -13.34 -5.78 -12.61
#